data_AF-A0A7C3YKL0-F1
#
_entry.id   AF-A0A7C3YKL0-F1
#
_cell.length_a   1.000
_cell.length_b   1.000
_cell.length_c   1.000
_cell.angle_alpha   90.00
_cell.angle_beta   90.00
_cell.angle_gamma   90.00
#
_symmetry.space_group_name_H-M   'P 1'
#
loop_
_entity.id
_entity.type
_entity.pdbx_description
1 polymer ?
#
loop_
_entity_poly.entity_id
_entity_poly.type
_entity_poly.pdbx_seq_one_letter_code
_entity_poly.pdbx_strand_id
1 'polypeptide(L)' 'MLIDEIKDCSKCGICRAVCPIFFIVNDEVMSPRGRVSLVEAMLEGNLS' A
#
# COMPACT_ATOMS: atom_id res chain seq x y z
N MET A 1 -13.80 5.05 10.75
CA MET A 1 -12.63 5.82 11.24
C MET A 1 -11.51 5.55 10.25
N LEU A 2 -10.60 6.49 9.90
CA LEU A 2 -9.62 6.31 8.80
C LEU A 2 -8.80 5.00 8.86
N ILE A 3 -8.63 4.44 10.06
CA ILE A 3 -7.93 3.17 10.32
C ILE A 3 -8.64 1.96 9.70
N ASP A 4 -9.98 1.97 9.66
CA ASP A 4 -10.78 0.86 9.14
C ASP A 4 -10.56 0.70 7.62
N GLU A 5 -10.47 1.82 6.91
CA GLU A 5 -10.30 1.88 5.44
C GLU A 5 -8.94 1.30 4.99
N ILE A 6 -7.89 1.44 5.81
CA ILE A 6 -6.56 0.91 5.52
C ILE A 6 -6.55 -0.62 5.64
N LYS A 7 -7.30 -1.16 6.60
CA LYS A 7 -7.42 -2.59 6.87
C LYS A 7 -8.23 -3.35 5.82
N ASP A 8 -9.00 -2.65 4.98
CA ASP A 8 -9.77 -3.24 3.89
C ASP A 8 -8.89 -3.80 2.75
N CYS A 9 -7.58 -3.57 2.77
CA CYS A 9 -6.66 -4.11 1.77
C CYS A 9 -6.57 -5.65 1.83
N SER A 10 -7.32 -6.35 0.97
CA SER A 10 -7.30 -7.82 0.84
C SER A 10 -6.08 -8.38 0.09
N LYS A 11 -5.10 -7.54 -0.25
CA LYS A 11 -3.89 -7.90 -1.02
C LYS A 11 -4.18 -8.54 -2.40
N CYS A 12 -5.32 -8.22 -3.02
CA CYS A 12 -5.76 -8.77 -4.30
C CYS A 12 -4.90 -8.37 -5.52
N GLY A 13 -4.10 -7.31 -5.42
CA GLY A 13 -3.15 -6.90 -6.47
C GLY A 13 -3.74 -6.04 -7.59
N ILE A 14 -5.03 -5.71 -7.58
CA ILE A 14 -5.66 -4.84 -8.61
C ILE A 14 -4.98 -3.48 -8.66
N CYS A 15 -4.75 -2.86 -7.51
CA CYS A 15 -4.08 -1.56 -7.40
C CYS A 15 -2.66 -1.58 -7.98
N ARG A 16 -1.94 -2.71 -7.87
CA ARG A 16 -0.61 -2.90 -8.50
C ARG A 16 -0.75 -3.02 -10.01
N ALA A 17 -1.69 -3.83 -10.49
CA ALA A 17 -1.90 -4.10 -11.92
C ALA A 17 -2.26 -2.83 -12.71
N VAL A 18 -2.98 -1.90 -12.10
CA VAL A 18 -3.37 -0.63 -12.74
C VAL A 18 -2.41 0.54 -12.47
N CYS A 19 -1.41 0.36 -11.60
CA CYS A 19 -0.54 1.47 -11.20
C CYS A 19 0.50 1.78 -12.28
N PRO A 20 0.46 2.99 -12.88
CA PRO A 20 1.44 3.37 -13.92
C PRO A 20 2.84 3.55 -13.33
N ILE A 21 2.95 4.02 -12.08
CA ILE A 21 4.26 4.19 -11.42
C ILE A 21 4.92 2.84 -11.17
N PHE A 22 4.15 1.84 -10.72
CA PHE A 22 4.66 0.49 -10.55
C PHE A 22 5.15 -0.08 -11.89
N PHE A 23 4.45 0.18 -12.99
CA PHE A 23 4.88 -0.27 -14.31
C PHE A 23 6.23 0.34 -14.75
N ILE A 24 6.47 1.62 -14.43
CA ILE A 24 7.68 2.34 -14.82
C ILE A 24 8.86 2.00 -13.89
N VAL A 25 8.63 2.03 -12.58
CA VAL A 25 9.69 1.91 -11.56
C VAL A 25 9.91 0.46 -11.15
N ASN A 26 8.89 -0.40 -11.29
CA ASN A 26 8.88 -1.78 -10.83
C ASN A 26 9.21 -1.95 -9.34
N ASP A 27 8.84 -0.95 -8.54
CA ASP A 27 8.99 -0.93 -7.09
C ASP A 27 7.61 -0.88 -6.42
N GLU A 28 7.31 -1.87 -5.58
CA GLU A 28 6.04 -2.00 -4.89
C GLU A 28 5.79 -0.89 -3.87
N VAL A 29 6.86 -0.35 -3.26
CA VAL A 29 6.77 0.75 -2.30
C VAL A 29 6.12 1.98 -2.94
N MET A 30 6.33 2.16 -4.24
CA MET A 30 5.79 3.27 -5.03
C MET A 30 4.33 3.04 -5.47
N SER A 31 3.80 1.83 -5.32
CA SER A 31 2.41 1.51 -5.65
C SER A 31 1.44 2.11 -4.61
N PRO A 32 0.14 2.27 -4.94
CA PRO A 32 -0.86 2.67 -3.96
C PRO A 32 -0.89 1.73 -2.75
N ARG A 33 -0.69 0.41 -2.96
CA ARG A 33 -0.60 -0.57 -1.88
C ARG A 33 0.62 -0.35 -1.00
N GLY A 34 1.78 -0.04 -1.60
CA GLY A 34 3.00 0.28 -0.83
C GLY A 34 2.76 1.43 0.15
N ARG A 35 2.02 2.46 -0.27
CA ARG A 35 1.63 3.57 0.61
C ARG A 35 0.67 3.17 1.72
N VAL A 36 -0.33 2.32 1.42
CA VAL A 36 -1.24 1.77 2.44
C VAL A 36 -0.46 0.98 3.48
N SER A 37 0.45 0.12 3.06
CA SER A 37 1.31 -0.66 3.97
C SER A 37 2.24 0.21 4.81
N LEU A 38 2.74 1.34 4.28
CA LEU A 38 3.54 2.28 5.05
C LEU A 38 2.72 2.93 6.17
N VAL A 39 1.49 3.36 5.88
CA VAL A 39 0.60 3.96 6.88
C VAL A 39 0.17 2.91 7.92
N GLU A 40 -0.12 1.69 7.49
CA GLU A 40 -0.40 0.55 8.40
C GLU A 40 0.78 0.33 9.38
N ALA A 41 2.02 0.22 8.86
CA ALA A 41 3.20 0.06 9.70
C ALA A 41 3.43 1.24 10.66
N MET A 42 3.16 2.48 10.22
CA MET A 42 3.22 3.66 11.08
C MET A 42 2.21 3.59 12.24
N LEU A 43 0.99 3.15 11.95
CA LEU A 43 -0.08 3.03 12.95
C LEU A 43 0.18 1.88 13.94
N GLU A 44 0.83 0.82 13.49
CA GLU A 44 1.21 -0.32 14.33
C GLU A 44 2.50 -0.10 15.12
N GLY A 45 3.24 1.00 14.86
CA GLY A 45 4.55 1.23 15.48
C GLY A 45 5.66 0.32 14.94
N ASN A 46 5.46 -0.23 13.73
CA ASN A 46 6.33 -1.20 13.07
C ASN A 46 7.34 -0.55 12.08
N LEU A 47 7.63 0.75 12.25
CA LEU A 47 8.67 1.43 11.48
C LEU A 47 10.03 1.23 12.17
N SER A 48 10.98 0.63 11.46
CA SER A 48 12.36 0.36 11.90
C SER A 48 13.36 1.38 11.38
#